data_AF-J2T551-F1
#
_entry.id   AF-J2T551-F1
#
_cell.length_a   1.000
_cell.length_b   1.000
_cell.length_c   1.000
_cell.angle_alpha   90.00
_cell.angle_beta   90.00
_cell.angle_gamma   90.00
#
_symmetry.space_group_name_H-M   'P 1'
#
loop_
_entity.id
_entity.type
_entity.pdbx_description
1 polymer ?
#
loop_
_entity_poly.entity_id
_entity_poly.type
_entity_poly.pdbx_seq_one_letter_code
_entity_poly.pdbx_strand_id
1 'polypeptide(L)'
;MTIEQNSLITANALSVVATGEDVSLDETTGLQNVTATPTPAGDADDNDILVSSLHPTFAARLTALGAGTATGAALSGYTGAAGNTGSNAFTITVDPAAGITDISFVGSTGAPLNGLDSDLDTLDGTSILLYTDTTNNNIVLGRAGGPTGAIVFAAYIEETGSPVSGGKIWTVEYQPLKHPDTANADDSVNLLNKVFIGATQDANFSLAGAPSGQQLFLMFTTEGATADVNGRIPGVSIIVTGKNPLNQSDSDAAITSEDTVNSSQGGGKTTLGTNNQAITEQEGLRFSFVTGSRADVTIPNLSPGEAGVEENIDFTQYFGARAATFQVVQETGGTTAKILLTAFKNADNVSGSQSGTNFVDSYANDDGERVAITNGSVTVKTLAGVTISSAVITYNANGTVLITGVPTDAQITYGTATDHNRVMIENAGLLTAKNGDKTHADFDIGGFKVLQTSTSATEIGS
;
A
#
# COMPACT_ATOMS: atom_id res chain seq x y z
N MET A 1 -27.51 -8.41 29.77
CA MET A 1 -27.08 -7.62 28.60
C MET A 1 -25.72 -8.18 28.22
N THR A 2 -25.73 -9.19 27.35
CA THR A 2 -24.51 -9.81 26.86
C THR A 2 -24.08 -8.96 25.69
N ILE A 3 -23.01 -8.20 25.86
CA ILE A 3 -22.32 -7.58 24.73
C ILE A 3 -21.61 -8.75 24.05
N GLU A 4 -22.18 -9.27 22.98
CA GLU A 4 -21.39 -10.07 22.05
C GLU A 4 -20.29 -9.14 21.55
N GLN A 5 -19.04 -9.44 21.91
CA GLN A 5 -17.93 -8.95 21.14
C GLN A 5 -18.17 -9.44 19.72
N ASN A 6 -18.56 -8.52 18.85
CA ASN A 6 -18.38 -8.68 17.43
C ASN A 6 -16.87 -8.83 17.27
N SER A 7 -16.39 -10.08 17.24
CA SER A 7 -15.03 -10.39 16.83
C SER A 7 -14.90 -9.84 15.42
N LEU A 8 -14.43 -8.60 15.33
CA LEU A 8 -13.82 -8.07 14.13
C LEU A 8 -12.77 -9.10 13.77
N ILE A 9 -13.07 -9.90 12.75
CA ILE A 9 -12.07 -10.71 12.08
C ILE A 9 -11.07 -9.66 11.59
N THR A 10 -9.99 -9.47 12.34
CA THR A 10 -8.85 -8.71 11.85
C THR A 10 -8.40 -9.46 10.62
N ALA A 11 -8.63 -8.87 9.46
CA ALA A 11 -8.09 -9.37 8.22
C ALA A 11 -6.58 -9.54 8.45
N ASN A 12 -6.02 -10.72 8.20
CA ASN A 12 -4.61 -10.87 7.88
C ASN A 12 -4.35 -10.24 6.50
N ALA A 13 -4.58 -8.93 6.44
CA ALA A 13 -4.04 -7.98 5.49
C ALA A 13 -2.84 -7.31 6.17
N LEU A 14 -1.94 -6.69 5.40
CA LEU A 14 -0.86 -5.88 5.97
C LEU A 14 -1.41 -4.98 7.08
N SER A 15 -0.90 -5.13 8.30
CA SER A 15 -1.33 -4.35 9.46
C SER A 15 -0.14 -3.93 10.29
N VAL A 16 -0.21 -2.70 10.78
CA VAL A 16 0.73 -2.15 11.76
C VAL A 16 -0.03 -1.90 13.05
N VAL A 17 0.51 -2.37 14.17
CA VAL A 17 -0.14 -2.30 15.48
C VAL A 17 0.85 -1.82 16.52
N ALA A 18 0.52 -0.73 17.23
CA ALA A 18 1.30 -0.26 18.37
C ALA A 18 1.32 -1.33 19.48
N THR A 19 2.48 -1.56 20.09
CA THR A 19 2.62 -2.50 21.21
C THR A 19 2.18 -1.89 22.54
N GLY A 20 2.13 -0.57 22.62
CA GLY A 20 1.98 0.18 23.87
C GLY A 20 3.29 0.40 24.63
N GLU A 21 4.43 0.16 23.98
CA GLU A 21 5.74 0.57 24.54
C GLU A 21 5.98 2.05 24.23
N ASP A 22 6.15 2.84 25.27
CA ASP A 22 6.36 4.29 25.17
C ASP A 22 7.83 4.63 24.88
N VAL A 23 8.04 5.87 24.41
CA VAL A 23 9.36 6.50 24.27
C VAL A 23 9.28 7.94 24.77
N SER A 24 9.64 8.15 26.04
CA SER A 24 9.76 9.49 26.61
C SER A 24 11.24 9.86 26.82
N LEU A 25 11.52 11.14 26.53
CA LEU A 25 12.80 11.79 26.72
C LEU A 25 12.55 12.91 27.74
N ASP A 26 13.37 12.96 28.79
CA ASP A 26 13.32 14.03 29.78
C ASP A 26 14.41 15.10 29.51
N GLU A 27 14.01 16.38 29.53
CA GLU A 27 14.91 17.53 29.38
C GLU A 27 15.69 17.86 30.68
N THR A 28 15.34 17.23 31.81
CA THR A 28 16.07 17.41 33.06
C THR A 28 17.49 16.84 32.97
N THR A 29 18.37 17.34 33.84
CA THR A 29 19.81 17.00 33.73
C THR A 29 20.09 15.61 34.27
N GLY A 30 20.45 14.67 33.39
CA GLY A 30 20.82 13.32 33.82
C GLY A 30 20.47 12.29 32.75
N LEU A 31 20.47 11.02 33.14
CA LEU A 31 19.71 10.00 32.42
C LEU A 31 18.49 9.70 33.27
N GLN A 32 17.31 9.85 32.69
CA GLN A 32 16.04 9.57 33.33
C GLN A 32 15.50 8.25 32.80
N ASN A 33 15.64 7.25 33.67
CA ASN A 33 15.11 5.91 33.49
C ASN A 33 15.14 5.18 34.84
N VAL A 34 14.37 4.10 34.94
CA VAL A 34 14.22 3.30 36.17
C VAL A 34 15.53 2.83 36.82
N THR A 35 16.62 2.69 36.06
CA THR A 35 17.92 2.26 36.59
C THR A 35 18.79 3.42 37.07
N ALA A 36 18.85 4.51 36.31
CA ALA A 36 19.70 5.66 36.60
C ALA A 36 19.08 6.57 37.67
N THR A 37 17.77 6.81 37.57
CA THR A 37 17.03 7.72 38.45
C THR A 37 15.72 7.08 38.88
N PRO A 38 15.74 6.14 39.85
CA PRO A 38 14.53 5.47 40.34
C PRO A 38 13.63 6.36 41.21
N THR A 39 14.08 7.58 41.56
CA THR A 39 13.34 8.57 42.33
C THR A 39 13.79 9.98 41.92
N PRO A 40 12.90 10.99 41.90
CA PRO A 40 11.46 10.92 42.21
C PRO A 40 10.65 10.07 41.21
N ALA A 41 9.39 9.80 41.54
CA ALA A 41 8.48 9.18 40.58
C ALA A 41 8.16 10.21 39.48
N GLY A 42 8.24 9.82 38.21
CA GLY A 42 8.45 10.73 37.07
C GLY A 42 9.67 10.27 36.28
N ASP A 43 10.86 10.65 36.73
CA ASP A 43 12.17 10.29 36.16
C ASP A 43 12.39 8.79 35.87
N ALA A 44 11.79 7.92 36.69
CA ALA A 44 11.96 6.48 36.58
C ALA A 44 11.17 5.87 35.42
N ASP A 45 10.14 6.56 34.94
CA ASP A 45 9.24 6.08 33.89
C ASP A 45 9.76 6.45 32.49
N ASP A 46 10.84 7.24 32.42
CA ASP A 46 11.47 7.68 31.17
C ASP A 46 12.41 6.66 30.53
N ASN A 47 12.76 6.93 29.27
CA ASN A 47 13.51 6.00 28.42
C ASN A 47 14.84 6.57 27.93
N ASP A 48 15.44 7.47 28.70
CA ASP A 48 16.66 8.15 28.30
C ASP A 48 17.81 7.17 28.06
N ILE A 49 18.53 7.45 26.99
CA ILE A 49 19.79 6.82 26.63
C ILE A 49 20.88 7.88 26.52
N LEU A 50 22.13 7.43 26.61
CA LEU A 50 23.25 8.30 26.23
C LEU A 50 23.13 8.67 24.75
N VAL A 51 23.27 9.96 24.42
CA VAL A 51 23.31 10.45 23.03
C VAL A 51 24.37 9.71 22.19
N SER A 52 25.50 9.33 22.79
CA SER A 52 26.54 8.54 22.11
C SER A 52 26.12 7.13 21.72
N SER A 53 25.00 6.64 22.24
CA SER A 53 24.41 5.33 21.96
C SER A 53 23.33 5.38 20.88
N LEU A 54 23.07 6.55 20.27
CA LEU A 54 22.14 6.66 19.15
C LEU A 54 22.48 5.69 18.02
N HIS A 55 21.43 5.17 17.37
CA HIS A 55 21.60 4.27 16.25
C HIS A 55 22.49 4.90 15.15
N PRO A 56 23.55 4.21 14.65
CA PRO A 56 24.54 4.82 13.77
C PRO A 56 23.97 5.42 12.47
N THR A 57 22.98 4.75 11.87
CA THR A 57 22.29 5.25 10.67
C THR A 57 21.56 6.57 10.95
N PHE A 58 20.96 6.67 12.13
CA PHE A 58 20.22 7.86 12.54
C PHE A 58 21.17 9.02 12.83
N ALA A 59 22.20 8.79 13.64
CA ALA A 59 23.22 9.80 13.97
C ALA A 59 23.95 10.33 12.71
N ALA A 60 24.29 9.45 11.77
CA ALA A 60 24.92 9.84 10.51
C ALA A 60 23.99 10.72 9.65
N ARG A 61 22.69 10.40 9.57
CA ARG A 61 21.73 11.21 8.82
C ARG A 61 21.55 12.58 9.45
N LEU A 62 21.39 12.68 10.76
CA LEU A 62 21.24 13.97 11.47
C LEU A 62 22.49 14.85 11.35
N THR A 63 23.67 14.24 11.35
CA THR A 63 24.94 14.94 11.06
C THR A 63 24.94 15.52 9.65
N ALA A 64 24.51 14.74 8.65
CA ALA A 64 24.42 15.20 7.25
C ALA A 64 23.38 16.33 7.07
N LEU A 65 22.32 16.32 7.87
CA LEU A 65 21.30 17.38 7.89
C LEU A 65 21.73 18.64 8.66
N GLY A 66 22.88 18.61 9.34
CA GLY A 66 23.38 19.73 10.13
C GLY A 66 22.54 20.02 11.38
N ALA A 67 22.01 18.98 12.04
CA ALA A 67 21.11 19.13 13.19
C ALA A 67 21.74 19.86 14.40
N GLY A 68 23.07 19.85 14.53
CA GLY A 68 23.79 20.49 15.63
C GLY A 68 24.18 19.50 16.73
N THR A 69 24.19 19.96 17.98
CA THR A 69 24.53 19.15 19.16
C THR A 69 23.25 18.72 19.85
N ALA A 70 23.06 17.42 20.00
CA ALA A 70 21.90 16.88 20.70
C ALA A 70 22.00 17.12 22.21
N THR A 71 20.86 17.39 22.84
CA THR A 71 20.69 17.64 24.29
C THR A 71 20.28 16.38 25.04
N GLY A 72 19.46 15.54 24.44
CA GLY A 72 18.97 14.27 25.00
C GLY A 72 18.63 13.25 23.91
N ALA A 73 18.46 11.99 24.31
CA ALA A 73 18.00 10.92 23.43
C ALA A 73 17.25 9.86 24.22
N ALA A 74 16.25 9.22 23.62
CA ALA A 74 15.51 8.12 24.22
C ALA A 74 15.27 6.97 23.22
N LEU A 75 14.94 5.80 23.76
CA LEU A 75 14.68 4.57 23.01
C LEU A 75 13.48 3.83 23.59
N SER A 76 12.50 3.48 22.77
CA SER A 76 11.28 2.81 23.20
C SER A 76 11.54 1.60 24.10
N GLY A 77 10.88 1.55 25.26
CA GLY A 77 11.01 0.48 26.26
C GLY A 77 12.41 0.34 26.90
N TYR A 78 13.28 1.34 26.78
CA TYR A 78 14.58 1.34 27.43
C TYR A 78 14.47 1.62 28.93
N THR A 79 15.17 0.82 29.73
CA THR A 79 15.08 0.89 31.21
C THR A 79 16.39 1.23 31.91
N GLY A 80 17.48 1.42 31.15
CA GLY A 80 18.83 1.60 31.72
C GLY A 80 19.48 0.31 32.26
N ALA A 81 18.75 -0.80 32.35
CA ALA A 81 19.29 -2.06 32.85
C ALA A 81 20.40 -2.60 31.92
N ALA A 82 21.42 -3.23 32.51
CA ALA A 82 22.55 -3.76 31.74
C ALA A 82 22.07 -4.75 30.67
N GLY A 83 22.40 -4.46 29.40
CA GLY A 83 22.00 -5.29 28.25
C GLY A 83 20.57 -5.08 27.76
N ASN A 84 19.80 -4.17 28.37
CA ASN A 84 18.54 -3.72 27.77
C ASN A 84 18.85 -2.91 26.49
N THR A 85 18.15 -3.20 25.41
CA THR A 85 18.32 -2.56 24.10
C THR A 85 16.99 -2.00 23.56
N GLY A 86 16.09 -1.64 24.47
CA GLY A 86 14.72 -1.25 24.16
C GLY A 86 13.82 -2.40 23.69
N SER A 87 12.56 -2.05 23.49
CA SER A 87 11.45 -2.90 23.05
C SER A 87 10.87 -2.36 21.74
N ASN A 88 10.14 -3.21 21.01
CA ASN A 88 9.39 -2.77 19.83
C ASN A 88 8.24 -1.86 20.25
N ALA A 89 8.13 -0.69 19.64
CA ALA A 89 6.99 0.21 19.78
C ALA A 89 5.80 -0.20 18.91
N PHE A 90 6.05 -0.99 17.86
CA PHE A 90 5.02 -1.52 16.99
C PHE A 90 5.39 -2.90 16.45
N THR A 91 4.36 -3.67 16.09
CA THR A 91 4.48 -4.91 15.34
C THR A 91 3.82 -4.77 13.97
N ILE A 92 4.27 -5.58 13.02
CA ILE A 92 3.72 -5.64 11.67
C ILE A 92 3.30 -7.08 11.38
N THR A 93 2.07 -7.26 10.91
CA THR A 93 1.62 -8.50 10.31
C THR A 93 1.59 -8.32 8.80
N VAL A 94 2.29 -9.21 8.08
CA VAL A 94 2.32 -9.25 6.60
C VAL A 94 1.35 -10.30 6.08
N ASP A 95 1.01 -10.20 4.79
CA ASP A 95 0.26 -11.28 4.14
C ASP A 95 1.14 -12.53 4.04
N PRO A 96 0.54 -13.74 4.05
CA PRO A 96 1.26 -14.98 3.80
C PRO A 96 2.11 -14.87 2.51
N ALA A 97 3.40 -15.20 2.62
CA ALA A 97 4.39 -15.13 1.54
C ALA A 97 4.67 -13.73 0.95
N ALA A 98 4.15 -12.65 1.55
CA ALA A 98 4.53 -11.28 1.23
C ALA A 98 5.75 -10.82 2.04
N GLY A 99 6.46 -9.82 1.52
CA GLY A 99 7.57 -9.16 2.19
C GLY A 99 7.33 -7.65 2.26
N ILE A 100 7.70 -7.06 3.39
CA ILE A 100 7.70 -5.60 3.56
C ILE A 100 8.63 -4.97 2.52
N THR A 101 8.11 -3.98 1.80
CA THR A 101 8.86 -3.19 0.83
C THR A 101 9.33 -1.85 1.41
N ASP A 102 8.64 -1.32 2.42
CA ASP A 102 9.01 -0.07 3.09
C ASP A 102 8.31 0.05 4.46
N ILE A 103 8.97 0.72 5.42
CA ILE A 103 8.41 1.17 6.69
C ILE A 103 8.80 2.64 6.88
N SER A 104 7.86 3.50 7.23
CA SER A 104 8.13 4.94 7.31
C SER A 104 7.26 5.68 8.31
N PHE A 105 7.72 6.87 8.71
CA PHE A 105 6.87 7.83 9.40
C PHE A 105 5.97 8.55 8.40
N VAL A 106 4.68 8.56 8.68
CA VAL A 106 3.63 9.14 7.85
C VAL A 106 2.63 9.94 8.70
N GLY A 107 1.86 10.81 8.07
CA GLY A 107 0.69 11.41 8.70
C GLY A 107 -0.51 10.45 8.73
N SER A 108 -1.63 10.92 9.30
CA SER A 108 -2.87 10.14 9.46
C SER A 108 -3.48 9.59 8.15
N THR A 109 -3.10 10.12 7.00
CA THR A 109 -3.55 9.68 5.66
C THR A 109 -2.59 8.71 4.97
N GLY A 110 -1.51 8.31 5.66
CA GLY A 110 -0.43 7.48 5.12
C GLY A 110 0.51 8.22 4.17
N ALA A 111 0.34 9.53 3.97
CA ALA A 111 1.27 10.34 3.20
C ALA A 111 2.48 10.78 4.06
N PRO A 112 3.67 10.97 3.47
CA PRO A 112 4.81 11.57 4.17
C PRO A 112 4.43 12.94 4.78
N LEU A 113 4.94 13.22 5.97
CA LEU A 113 4.77 14.51 6.63
C LEU A 113 5.56 15.57 5.86
N ASN A 114 4.92 16.70 5.57
CA ASN A 114 5.52 17.79 4.79
C ASN A 114 5.02 19.15 5.29
N GLY A 115 5.45 19.53 6.48
CA GLY A 115 5.10 20.80 7.11
C GLY A 115 3.81 20.76 7.94
N LEU A 116 3.43 19.58 8.45
CA LEU A 116 2.32 19.47 9.40
C LEU A 116 2.71 20.15 10.72
N ASP A 117 1.84 20.99 11.26
CA ASP A 117 2.04 21.59 12.58
C ASP A 117 1.98 20.53 13.68
N SER A 118 3.04 20.45 14.50
CA SER A 118 3.13 19.51 15.60
C SER A 118 2.32 19.93 16.82
N ASP A 119 1.80 21.16 16.84
CA ASP A 119 1.23 21.85 18.02
C ASP A 119 2.25 22.08 19.16
N LEU A 120 3.54 21.88 18.88
CA LEU A 120 4.64 22.15 19.80
C LEU A 120 5.39 23.40 19.35
N ASP A 121 5.91 24.16 20.32
CA ASP A 121 6.76 25.31 20.07
C ASP A 121 8.16 25.05 20.66
N THR A 122 9.17 25.65 20.05
CA THR A 122 10.46 25.86 20.72
C THR A 122 10.26 26.73 21.96
N LEU A 123 11.22 26.71 22.90
CA LEU A 123 11.18 27.56 24.10
C LEU A 123 10.95 29.06 23.82
N ASP A 124 11.40 29.57 22.66
CA ASP A 124 11.18 30.96 22.24
C ASP A 124 9.84 31.24 21.54
N GLY A 125 8.98 30.22 21.40
CA GLY A 125 7.64 30.32 20.84
C GLY A 125 7.56 30.18 19.32
N THR A 126 8.56 29.57 18.69
CA THR A 126 8.51 29.24 17.25
C THR A 126 7.86 27.88 17.04
N SER A 127 6.78 27.84 16.26
CA SER A 127 6.07 26.59 15.98
C SER A 127 6.95 25.56 15.26
N ILE A 128 6.79 24.30 15.64
CA ILE A 128 7.57 23.19 15.11
C ILE A 128 6.74 22.46 14.06
N LEU A 129 7.30 22.35 12.85
CA LEU A 129 6.65 21.68 11.73
C LEU A 129 7.32 20.32 11.44
N LEU A 130 6.51 19.31 11.18
CA LEU A 130 6.93 17.92 10.97
C LEU A 130 7.23 17.62 9.49
N TYR A 131 8.36 16.95 9.26
CA TYR A 131 8.78 16.50 7.93
C TYR A 131 9.31 15.06 7.99
N THR A 132 8.77 14.17 7.16
CA THR A 132 9.41 12.88 6.88
C THR A 132 10.65 13.14 6.04
N ASP A 133 11.81 12.60 6.44
CA ASP A 133 13.05 12.82 5.72
C ASP A 133 13.03 12.16 4.33
N THR A 134 13.44 12.91 3.31
CA THR A 134 13.31 12.49 1.90
C THR A 134 14.39 11.51 1.44
N THR A 135 15.45 11.31 2.24
CA THR A 135 16.52 10.33 1.94
C THR A 135 16.35 9.06 2.77
N ASN A 136 15.78 9.16 3.96
CA ASN A 136 15.48 8.05 4.85
C ASN A 136 14.14 8.31 5.55
N ASN A 137 13.06 7.82 4.97
CA ASN A 137 11.68 7.96 5.45
C ASN A 137 11.39 7.26 6.78
N ASN A 138 12.32 6.44 7.30
CA ASN A 138 12.30 5.98 8.69
C ASN A 138 12.58 7.12 9.68
N ILE A 139 12.86 8.35 9.23
CA ILE A 139 13.12 9.52 10.08
C ILE A 139 12.02 10.56 9.90
N VAL A 140 11.50 11.07 11.01
CA VAL A 140 10.69 12.29 11.06
C VAL A 140 11.47 13.38 11.80
N LEU A 141 11.39 14.61 11.28
CA LEU A 141 12.07 15.79 11.78
C LEU A 141 11.05 16.83 12.26
N GLY A 142 11.20 17.32 13.48
CA GLY A 142 10.56 18.56 13.94
C GLY A 142 11.47 19.75 13.63
N ARG A 143 11.02 20.67 12.77
CA ARG A 143 11.80 21.86 12.37
C ARG A 143 11.12 23.16 12.79
N ALA A 144 11.89 24.09 13.34
CA ALA A 144 11.38 25.40 13.74
C ALA A 144 10.95 26.23 12.52
N GLY A 145 9.65 26.57 12.44
CA GLY A 145 9.06 27.53 11.52
C GLY A 145 8.97 27.13 10.04
N GLY A 146 9.68 26.11 9.57
CA GLY A 146 9.68 25.75 8.15
C GLY A 146 10.65 24.64 7.73
N PRO A 147 10.65 24.25 6.44
CA PRO A 147 11.41 23.10 5.93
C PRO A 147 12.94 23.30 5.99
N THR A 148 13.40 24.54 6.03
CA THR A 148 14.82 24.92 6.21
C THR A 148 15.13 25.35 7.63
N GLY A 149 14.16 25.26 8.54
CA GLY A 149 14.32 25.57 9.95
C GLY A 149 15.34 24.64 10.62
N ALA A 150 15.89 25.11 11.74
CA ALA A 150 16.73 24.28 12.58
C ALA A 150 15.94 23.05 13.08
N ILE A 151 16.62 21.91 13.18
CA ILE A 151 16.02 20.70 13.74
C ILE A 151 15.92 20.91 15.26
N VAL A 152 14.72 20.69 15.81
CA VAL A 152 14.41 20.82 17.23
C VAL A 152 14.44 19.44 17.88
N PHE A 153 13.79 18.48 17.26
CA PHE A 153 13.88 17.06 17.60
C PHE A 153 13.79 16.20 16.33
N ALA A 154 14.14 14.93 16.46
CA ALA A 154 13.91 13.93 15.43
C ALA A 154 13.56 12.58 16.06
N ALA A 155 12.82 11.76 15.31
CA ALA A 155 12.58 10.36 15.65
C ALA A 155 13.00 9.43 14.51
N TYR A 156 13.35 8.18 14.85
CA TYR A 156 13.83 7.17 13.91
C TYR A 156 13.23 5.78 14.18
N ILE A 157 12.83 5.09 13.12
CA ILE A 157 12.40 3.70 13.13
C ILE A 157 13.60 2.78 12.93
N GLU A 158 13.95 2.00 13.96
CA GLU A 158 14.82 0.82 13.83
C GLU A 158 13.93 -0.40 13.54
N GLU A 159 14.01 -0.93 12.34
CA GLU A 159 13.28 -2.14 11.94
C GLU A 159 13.81 -3.38 12.67
N THR A 160 12.91 -4.25 13.13
CA THR A 160 13.26 -5.47 13.86
C THR A 160 12.60 -6.71 13.26
N GLY A 161 13.24 -7.87 13.49
CA GLY A 161 12.81 -9.17 12.94
C GLY A 161 13.58 -9.58 11.68
N SER A 162 13.58 -10.89 11.39
CA SER A 162 14.11 -11.44 10.14
C SER A 162 13.21 -12.61 9.69
N PRO A 163 12.23 -12.39 8.78
CA PRO A 163 11.92 -11.12 8.10
C PRO A 163 11.39 -10.04 9.04
N VAL A 164 11.39 -8.78 8.59
CA VAL A 164 10.93 -7.62 9.38
C VAL A 164 9.49 -7.82 9.84
N SER A 165 9.25 -7.61 11.14
CA SER A 165 7.96 -7.86 11.80
C SER A 165 7.59 -6.79 12.83
N GLY A 166 8.34 -5.69 12.90
CA GLY A 166 8.11 -4.61 13.85
C GLY A 166 9.26 -3.59 13.84
N GLY A 167 9.27 -2.71 14.83
CA GLY A 167 10.36 -1.77 15.00
C GLY A 167 10.36 -1.07 16.35
N LYS A 168 11.52 -0.51 16.69
CA LYS A 168 11.73 0.36 17.85
C LYS A 168 11.76 1.82 17.40
N ILE A 169 11.42 2.72 18.32
CA ILE A 169 11.46 4.16 18.06
C ILE A 169 12.59 4.77 18.89
N TRP A 170 13.43 5.52 18.20
CA TRP A 170 14.49 6.33 18.79
C TRP A 170 14.06 7.79 18.70
N THR A 171 14.30 8.59 19.73
CA THR A 171 14.11 10.04 19.69
C THR A 171 15.41 10.74 20.09
N VAL A 172 15.57 11.97 19.61
CA VAL A 172 16.69 12.84 19.95
C VAL A 172 16.25 14.28 19.87
N GLU A 173 16.72 15.08 20.82
CA GLU A 173 16.41 16.50 20.92
C GLU A 173 17.67 17.34 20.69
N TYR A 174 17.48 18.55 20.15
CA TYR A 174 18.52 19.53 19.83
C TYR A 174 18.23 20.93 20.40
N GLN A 175 16.96 21.25 20.67
CA GLN A 175 16.54 22.50 21.28
C GLN A 175 15.39 22.24 22.24
N PRO A 176 15.33 22.98 23.36
CA PRO A 176 14.31 22.75 24.36
C PRO A 176 12.91 23.11 23.85
N LEU A 177 11.95 22.29 24.26
CA LEU A 177 10.54 22.46 23.99
C LEU A 177 9.90 23.41 25.00
N LYS A 178 8.83 24.07 24.57
CA LYS A 178 8.03 24.91 25.46
C LYS A 178 6.98 24.06 26.16
N HIS A 179 7.11 23.97 27.48
CA HIS A 179 6.15 23.29 28.36
C HIS A 179 5.00 24.21 28.81
N PRO A 180 3.74 23.75 28.78
CA PRO A 180 2.59 24.46 29.34
C PRO A 180 2.73 24.84 30.82
N ASP A 181 3.22 23.94 31.67
CA ASP A 181 3.40 24.15 33.11
C ASP A 181 4.88 24.13 33.52
N THR A 182 5.51 25.30 33.46
CA THR A 182 6.91 25.48 33.89
C THR A 182 7.18 25.23 35.38
N ALA A 183 6.15 24.99 36.20
CA ALA A 183 6.32 24.65 37.62
C ALA A 183 6.31 23.12 37.86
N ASN A 184 5.92 22.32 36.87
CA ASN A 184 5.96 20.87 36.91
C ASN A 184 7.16 20.38 36.10
N ALA A 185 8.09 19.65 36.73
CA ALA A 185 9.24 19.09 36.02
C ALA A 185 8.83 17.92 35.11
N ASP A 186 7.74 17.23 35.45
CA ASP A 186 7.18 16.10 34.71
C ASP A 186 6.02 16.55 33.78
N ASP A 187 6.03 17.81 33.33
CA ASP A 187 5.06 18.25 32.32
C ASP A 187 5.40 17.60 30.99
N SER A 188 4.44 16.92 30.38
CA SER A 188 4.67 16.17 29.15
C SER A 188 4.02 16.87 27.96
N VAL A 189 4.76 16.86 26.86
CA VAL A 189 4.27 17.27 25.55
C VAL A 189 4.42 16.10 24.59
N ASN A 190 3.49 15.96 23.65
CA ASN A 190 3.46 14.84 22.74
C ASN A 190 3.02 15.27 21.33
N LEU A 191 3.09 14.32 20.41
CA LEU A 191 2.70 14.48 19.01
C LEU A 191 1.36 13.80 18.73
N LEU A 192 0.48 13.74 19.74
CA LEU A 192 -0.78 13.01 19.67
C LEU A 192 -1.58 13.34 18.39
N ASN A 193 -2.01 12.30 17.68
CA ASN A 193 -2.72 12.39 16.39
C ASN A 193 -1.90 12.99 15.23
N LYS A 194 -0.57 13.08 15.32
CA LYS A 194 0.28 13.67 14.27
C LYS A 194 1.13 12.64 13.54
N VAL A 195 1.72 11.67 14.25
CA VAL A 195 2.77 10.79 13.70
C VAL A 195 2.37 9.32 13.74
N PHE A 196 2.30 8.71 12.56
CA PHE A 196 1.91 7.31 12.36
C PHE A 196 3.05 6.53 11.72
N ILE A 197 2.97 5.20 11.85
CA ILE A 197 3.87 4.27 11.16
C ILE A 197 3.14 3.72 9.94
N GLY A 198 3.72 3.92 8.76
CA GLY A 198 3.30 3.31 7.51
C GLY A 198 4.15 2.06 7.24
N ALA A 199 3.52 1.04 6.68
CA ALA A 199 4.19 -0.11 6.10
C ALA A 199 3.63 -0.35 4.70
N THR A 200 4.47 -0.84 3.79
CA THR A 200 4.03 -1.28 2.46
C THR A 200 4.54 -2.67 2.17
N GLN A 201 3.78 -3.42 1.38
CA GLN A 201 4.20 -4.70 0.83
C GLN A 201 3.65 -4.86 -0.59
N ASP A 202 4.34 -5.65 -1.40
CA ASP A 202 3.81 -6.10 -2.68
C ASP A 202 2.94 -7.36 -2.49
N ALA A 203 1.68 -7.32 -2.94
CA ALA A 203 0.88 -8.52 -3.12
C ALA A 203 1.04 -9.03 -4.56
N ASN A 204 1.68 -10.19 -4.68
CA ASN A 204 1.96 -10.84 -5.95
C ASN A 204 0.88 -11.88 -6.25
N PHE A 205 0.40 -11.88 -7.49
CA PHE A 205 -0.59 -12.83 -7.98
C PHE A 205 0.05 -13.73 -9.03
N SER A 206 -0.10 -15.04 -8.82
CA SER A 206 0.15 -16.02 -9.87
C SER A 206 -1.12 -16.22 -10.67
N LEU A 207 -1.03 -16.08 -11.98
CA LEU A 207 -2.15 -16.36 -12.88
C LEU A 207 -2.29 -17.86 -13.20
N ALA A 208 -1.41 -18.70 -12.64
CA ALA A 208 -1.43 -20.15 -12.86
C ALA A 208 -2.69 -20.80 -12.28
N GLY A 209 -3.11 -21.91 -12.89
CA GLY A 209 -4.28 -22.66 -12.43
C GLY A 209 -5.62 -22.05 -12.83
N ALA A 210 -5.64 -20.91 -13.53
CA ALA A 210 -6.88 -20.36 -14.09
C ALA A 210 -7.55 -21.37 -15.05
N PRO A 211 -8.87 -21.57 -14.96
CA PRO A 211 -9.59 -22.43 -15.88
C PRO A 211 -9.48 -21.94 -17.32
N SER A 212 -9.07 -22.82 -18.24
CA SER A 212 -8.92 -22.51 -19.67
C SER A 212 -10.27 -22.17 -20.32
N GLY A 213 -10.24 -21.30 -21.33
CA GLY A 213 -11.42 -20.91 -22.10
C GLY A 213 -12.06 -19.61 -21.60
N GLN A 214 -13.20 -19.27 -22.19
CA GLN A 214 -13.96 -18.04 -21.88
C GLN A 214 -14.73 -18.20 -20.57
N GLN A 215 -14.51 -17.27 -19.65
CA GLN A 215 -15.19 -17.19 -18.35
C GLN A 215 -15.84 -15.81 -18.18
N LEU A 216 -16.85 -15.73 -17.30
CA LEU A 216 -17.43 -14.45 -16.90
C LEU A 216 -16.43 -13.69 -16.03
N PHE A 217 -15.83 -14.39 -15.07
CA PHE A 217 -14.81 -13.86 -14.19
C PHE A 217 -13.73 -14.88 -13.85
N LEU A 218 -12.59 -14.39 -13.40
CA LEU A 218 -11.57 -15.15 -12.70
C LEU A 218 -11.28 -14.46 -11.36
N MET A 219 -11.05 -15.22 -10.30
CA MET A 219 -10.68 -14.64 -9.00
C MET A 219 -9.40 -15.29 -8.48
N PHE A 220 -8.33 -14.51 -8.38
CA PHE A 220 -7.02 -14.96 -7.92
C PHE A 220 -6.74 -14.42 -6.52
N THR A 221 -6.06 -15.22 -5.71
CA THR A 221 -5.59 -14.83 -4.38
C THR A 221 -4.09 -14.51 -4.44
N THR A 222 -3.62 -13.75 -3.46
CA THR A 222 -2.17 -13.57 -3.26
C THR A 222 -1.49 -14.94 -3.16
N GLU A 223 -0.33 -15.10 -3.80
CA GLU A 223 0.38 -16.38 -3.85
C GLU A 223 0.64 -16.93 -2.43
N GLY A 224 0.22 -18.17 -2.17
CA GLY A 224 0.38 -18.82 -0.86
C GLY A 224 -0.67 -18.45 0.19
N ALA A 225 -1.70 -17.67 -0.16
CA ALA A 225 -2.79 -17.34 0.75
C ALA A 225 -3.59 -18.60 1.17
N THR A 226 -3.97 -18.63 2.45
CA THR A 226 -4.79 -19.69 3.03
C THR A 226 -6.08 -19.12 3.61
N ALA A 227 -7.16 -19.89 3.55
CA ALA A 227 -8.43 -19.50 4.13
C ALA A 227 -8.36 -19.41 5.66
N ASP A 228 -9.10 -18.46 6.22
CA ASP A 228 -9.36 -18.34 7.64
C ASP A 228 -10.36 -19.42 8.13
N VAL A 229 -10.72 -19.35 9.41
CA VAL A 229 -11.68 -20.29 10.02
C VAL A 229 -13.08 -20.23 9.40
N ASN A 230 -13.41 -19.17 8.66
CA ASN A 230 -14.69 -18.99 7.98
C ASN A 230 -14.62 -19.38 6.49
N GLY A 231 -13.51 -19.94 6.02
CA GLY A 231 -13.33 -20.29 4.62
C GLY A 231 -13.09 -19.09 3.70
N ARG A 232 -12.68 -17.93 4.25
CA ARG A 232 -12.41 -16.71 3.48
C ARG A 232 -10.93 -16.39 3.42
N ILE A 233 -10.49 -15.77 2.34
CA ILE A 233 -9.12 -15.31 2.14
C ILE A 233 -8.99 -13.90 2.73
N PRO A 234 -8.22 -13.73 3.82
CA PRO A 234 -8.12 -12.43 4.49
C PRO A 234 -7.28 -11.41 3.72
N GLY A 235 -6.24 -11.89 3.02
CA GLY A 235 -5.37 -11.05 2.19
C GLY A 235 -6.06 -10.60 0.89
N VAL A 236 -5.36 -9.77 0.13
CA VAL A 236 -5.91 -9.22 -1.12
C VAL A 236 -6.08 -10.31 -2.18
N SER A 237 -7.18 -10.21 -2.91
CA SER A 237 -7.53 -10.99 -4.09
C SER A 237 -7.83 -10.06 -5.26
N ILE A 238 -7.64 -10.54 -6.48
CA ILE A 238 -8.01 -9.83 -7.71
C ILE A 238 -9.14 -10.57 -8.42
N ILE A 239 -10.17 -9.82 -8.82
CA ILE A 239 -11.23 -10.29 -9.71
C ILE A 239 -10.96 -9.73 -11.09
N VAL A 240 -10.93 -10.60 -12.09
CA VAL A 240 -10.69 -10.25 -13.50
C VAL A 240 -11.93 -10.53 -14.31
N THR A 241 -12.40 -9.54 -15.08
CA THR A 241 -13.51 -9.66 -16.03
C THR A 241 -13.13 -9.04 -17.37
N GLY A 242 -13.93 -9.33 -18.40
CA GLY A 242 -13.91 -8.55 -19.64
C GLY A 242 -14.27 -7.08 -19.39
N LYS A 243 -14.08 -6.23 -20.40
CA LYS A 243 -14.40 -4.79 -20.31
C LYS A 243 -15.88 -4.53 -20.01
N ASN A 244 -16.78 -5.22 -20.69
CA ASN A 244 -18.23 -5.20 -20.44
C ASN A 244 -18.75 -6.65 -20.34
N PRO A 245 -18.61 -7.31 -19.18
CA PRO A 245 -19.09 -8.67 -19.02
C PRO A 245 -20.62 -8.72 -18.99
N LEU A 246 -21.18 -9.90 -19.25
CA LEU A 246 -22.61 -10.13 -19.13
C LEU A 246 -23.06 -9.85 -17.68
N ASN A 247 -24.07 -9.00 -17.53
CA ASN A 247 -24.77 -8.82 -16.26
C ASN A 247 -25.86 -9.88 -16.11
N GLN A 248 -25.65 -10.88 -15.24
CA GLN A 248 -26.60 -11.97 -15.05
C GLN A 248 -27.77 -11.58 -14.13
N SER A 249 -27.68 -10.44 -13.44
CA SER A 249 -28.83 -9.87 -12.72
C SER A 249 -29.92 -9.34 -13.68
N ASP A 250 -29.52 -8.94 -14.90
CA ASP A 250 -30.37 -8.33 -15.92
C ASP A 250 -30.67 -9.24 -17.12
N SER A 251 -29.92 -10.33 -17.32
CA SER A 251 -30.00 -11.17 -18.52
C SER A 251 -29.58 -12.62 -18.30
N ASP A 252 -30.37 -13.56 -18.82
CA ASP A 252 -30.07 -15.00 -18.84
C ASP A 252 -29.27 -15.43 -20.10
N ALA A 253 -28.68 -14.50 -20.84
CA ALA A 253 -27.91 -14.81 -22.04
C ALA A 253 -26.66 -15.66 -21.72
N ALA A 254 -26.05 -16.26 -22.75
CA ALA A 254 -24.77 -16.91 -22.56
C ALA A 254 -23.69 -15.87 -22.25
N ILE A 255 -22.75 -16.18 -21.37
CA ILE A 255 -21.64 -15.26 -21.02
C ILE A 255 -20.85 -14.79 -22.26
N THR A 256 -20.84 -15.61 -23.31
CA THR A 256 -20.17 -15.36 -24.59
C THR A 256 -20.93 -14.39 -25.52
N SER A 257 -22.07 -13.84 -25.06
CA SER A 257 -22.79 -12.77 -25.76
C SER A 257 -22.21 -11.38 -25.47
N GLU A 258 -21.39 -11.25 -24.43
CA GLU A 258 -20.71 -10.04 -23.99
C GLU A 258 -19.22 -10.35 -23.73
N ASP A 259 -18.46 -9.41 -23.16
CA ASP A 259 -17.02 -9.59 -22.97
C ASP A 259 -16.70 -10.68 -21.92
N THR A 260 -15.78 -11.58 -22.27
CA THR A 260 -15.34 -12.68 -21.40
C THR A 260 -13.86 -12.56 -21.09
N VAL A 261 -13.43 -12.94 -19.88
CA VAL A 261 -12.01 -13.14 -19.61
C VAL A 261 -11.59 -14.53 -20.07
N ASN A 262 -10.43 -14.64 -20.70
CA ASN A 262 -9.92 -15.88 -21.23
C ASN A 262 -8.53 -16.15 -20.66
N SER A 263 -8.26 -17.40 -20.30
CA SER A 263 -6.93 -17.81 -19.87
C SER A 263 -6.30 -18.80 -20.85
N SER A 264 -5.05 -18.54 -21.22
CA SER A 264 -4.25 -19.43 -22.05
C SER A 264 -3.15 -20.09 -21.22
N GLN A 265 -3.08 -21.43 -21.32
CA GLN A 265 -2.01 -22.24 -20.72
C GLN A 265 -1.05 -22.79 -21.80
N GLY A 266 -1.24 -22.40 -23.06
CA GLY A 266 -0.58 -22.99 -24.22
C GLY A 266 0.83 -22.45 -24.45
N GLY A 267 1.85 -23.03 -23.79
CA GLY A 267 3.26 -22.86 -24.17
C GLY A 267 4.15 -22.05 -23.22
N GLY A 268 3.65 -21.66 -22.04
CA GLY A 268 4.41 -20.86 -21.07
C GLY A 268 3.67 -20.62 -19.75
N LYS A 269 3.98 -19.50 -19.07
CA LYS A 269 3.19 -19.00 -17.92
C LYS A 269 1.76 -18.67 -18.37
N THR A 270 0.77 -18.87 -17.51
CA THR A 270 -0.62 -18.53 -17.83
C THR A 270 -0.75 -17.03 -18.13
N THR A 271 -1.41 -16.72 -19.24
CA THR A 271 -1.71 -15.36 -19.70
C THR A 271 -3.22 -15.15 -19.73
N LEU A 272 -3.64 -13.90 -19.61
CA LEU A 272 -5.04 -13.49 -19.68
C LEU A 272 -5.25 -12.59 -20.89
N GLY A 273 -6.24 -12.93 -21.70
CA GLY A 273 -6.81 -12.00 -22.66
C GLY A 273 -8.32 -11.97 -22.51
N THR A 274 -9.01 -11.50 -23.54
CA THR A 274 -10.46 -11.39 -23.55
C THR A 274 -11.02 -12.05 -24.80
N ASN A 275 -12.27 -12.50 -24.75
CA ASN A 275 -13.01 -13.01 -25.90
C ASN A 275 -12.24 -14.14 -26.65
N ASN A 276 -11.58 -13.81 -27.77
CA ASN A 276 -10.91 -14.76 -28.66
C ASN A 276 -9.42 -15.05 -28.35
N GLN A 277 -8.97 -14.80 -27.10
CA GLN A 277 -7.68 -15.17 -26.46
C GLN A 277 -6.72 -14.00 -26.21
N ALA A 278 -6.63 -13.03 -27.13
CA ALA A 278 -5.80 -11.83 -26.96
C ALA A 278 -6.66 -10.58 -26.80
N ILE A 279 -6.11 -9.53 -26.19
CA ILE A 279 -6.78 -8.23 -26.08
C ILE A 279 -6.58 -7.47 -27.39
N THR A 280 -7.61 -7.51 -28.23
CA THR A 280 -7.64 -6.82 -29.53
C THR A 280 -8.22 -5.42 -29.41
N GLU A 281 -8.32 -4.69 -30.52
CA GLU A 281 -8.67 -3.27 -30.54
C GLU A 281 -9.95 -2.93 -29.77
N GLN A 282 -9.84 -1.96 -28.87
CA GLN A 282 -10.94 -1.45 -28.03
C GLN A 282 -11.50 -2.45 -27.01
N GLU A 283 -10.97 -3.68 -26.98
CA GLU A 283 -11.21 -4.64 -25.92
C GLU A 283 -10.30 -4.36 -24.72
N GLY A 284 -10.63 -4.96 -23.59
CA GLY A 284 -9.85 -4.80 -22.36
C GLY A 284 -10.27 -5.75 -21.27
N LEU A 285 -9.48 -5.74 -20.20
CA LEU A 285 -9.76 -6.46 -18.96
C LEU A 285 -9.86 -5.49 -17.81
N ARG A 286 -10.75 -5.80 -16.87
CA ARG A 286 -10.87 -5.10 -15.59
C ARG A 286 -10.27 -5.96 -14.50
N PHE A 287 -9.43 -5.35 -13.66
CA PHE A 287 -8.87 -5.96 -12.46
C PHE A 287 -9.41 -5.22 -11.25
N SER A 288 -10.26 -5.85 -10.46
CA SER A 288 -10.81 -5.31 -9.21
C SER A 288 -10.10 -5.92 -8.01
N PHE A 289 -9.76 -5.11 -7.02
CA PHE A 289 -9.03 -5.52 -5.82
C PHE A 289 -9.98 -5.65 -4.65
N VAL A 290 -9.96 -6.80 -3.98
CA VAL A 290 -10.92 -7.12 -2.92
C VAL A 290 -10.24 -7.88 -1.78
N THR A 291 -10.91 -7.94 -0.62
CA THR A 291 -10.53 -8.80 0.51
C THR A 291 -11.71 -9.65 0.96
N GLY A 292 -11.42 -10.71 1.72
CA GLY A 292 -12.42 -11.63 2.25
C GLY A 292 -13.08 -12.49 1.17
N SER A 293 -12.39 -12.78 0.09
CA SER A 293 -12.87 -13.67 -0.98
C SER A 293 -13.20 -15.06 -0.45
N ARG A 294 -14.29 -15.67 -0.89
CA ARG A 294 -14.63 -17.05 -0.51
C ARG A 294 -13.69 -18.04 -1.19
N ALA A 295 -12.98 -18.86 -0.42
CA ALA A 295 -11.80 -19.59 -0.91
C ALA A 295 -12.11 -20.70 -1.95
N ASP A 296 -13.33 -21.25 -1.93
CA ASP A 296 -13.77 -22.29 -2.87
C ASP A 296 -14.02 -21.76 -4.29
N VAL A 297 -14.36 -20.48 -4.44
CA VAL A 297 -14.57 -19.78 -5.72
C VAL A 297 -13.39 -18.88 -6.10
N THR A 298 -12.20 -19.24 -5.62
CA THR A 298 -10.94 -18.61 -6.01
C THR A 298 -10.00 -19.62 -6.64
N ILE A 299 -9.13 -19.17 -7.52
CA ILE A 299 -8.10 -19.99 -8.17
C ILE A 299 -7.07 -20.42 -7.11
N PRO A 300 -6.71 -21.72 -7.05
CA PRO A 300 -6.92 -22.77 -8.06
C PRO A 300 -8.20 -23.62 -7.91
N ASN A 301 -9.10 -23.31 -6.97
CA ASN A 301 -10.32 -24.09 -6.72
C ASN A 301 -11.48 -23.74 -7.65
N LEU A 302 -11.46 -22.54 -8.26
CA LEU A 302 -12.50 -22.05 -9.17
C LEU A 302 -12.60 -22.90 -10.44
N SER A 303 -13.72 -23.58 -10.64
CA SER A 303 -14.00 -24.34 -11.85
C SER A 303 -14.55 -23.47 -13.00
N PRO A 304 -14.49 -23.93 -14.27
CA PRO A 304 -15.12 -23.24 -15.39
C PRO A 304 -16.62 -23.01 -15.20
N GLY A 305 -17.34 -23.95 -14.56
CA GLY A 305 -18.77 -23.80 -14.33
C GLY A 305 -19.08 -22.71 -13.31
N GLU A 306 -18.29 -22.63 -12.24
CA GLU A 306 -18.43 -21.59 -11.21
C GLU A 306 -18.01 -20.22 -11.73
N ALA A 307 -16.97 -20.16 -12.56
CA ALA A 307 -16.43 -18.95 -13.20
C ALA A 307 -17.39 -18.32 -14.23
N GLY A 308 -18.46 -19.03 -14.61
CA GLY A 308 -19.53 -18.53 -15.48
C GLY A 308 -20.77 -18.03 -14.74
N VAL A 309 -20.73 -17.96 -13.40
CA VAL A 309 -21.88 -17.58 -12.55
C VAL A 309 -21.53 -16.36 -11.70
N GLU A 310 -22.18 -15.23 -11.96
CA GLU A 310 -21.91 -13.94 -11.32
C GLU A 310 -22.08 -13.98 -9.79
N GLU A 311 -23.04 -14.76 -9.29
CA GLU A 311 -23.27 -14.95 -7.85
C GLU A 311 -22.03 -15.50 -7.12
N ASN A 312 -21.12 -16.18 -7.83
CA ASN A 312 -19.88 -16.70 -7.27
C ASN A 312 -18.77 -15.64 -7.10
N ILE A 313 -19.01 -14.39 -7.50
CA ILE A 313 -18.11 -13.27 -7.22
C ILE A 313 -18.27 -12.82 -5.75
N ASP A 314 -17.86 -13.68 -4.81
CA ASP A 314 -18.07 -13.53 -3.37
C ASP A 314 -16.83 -12.96 -2.67
N PHE A 315 -16.94 -11.74 -2.17
CA PHE A 315 -15.93 -11.03 -1.38
C PHE A 315 -16.60 -10.11 -0.35
N THR A 316 -15.85 -9.70 0.68
CA THR A 316 -16.43 -8.88 1.77
C THR A 316 -16.24 -7.39 1.55
N GLN A 317 -15.08 -6.94 1.07
CA GLN A 317 -14.75 -5.52 0.90
C GLN A 317 -13.90 -5.28 -0.34
N TYR A 318 -14.00 -4.08 -0.93
CA TYR A 318 -13.01 -3.61 -1.89
C TYR A 318 -11.71 -3.24 -1.16
N PHE A 319 -10.60 -3.49 -1.83
CA PHE A 319 -9.27 -3.11 -1.35
C PHE A 319 -8.80 -1.84 -2.05
N GLY A 320 -8.39 -0.84 -1.27
CA GLY A 320 -7.76 0.37 -1.80
C GLY A 320 -6.27 0.13 -2.06
N ALA A 321 -5.84 0.19 -3.33
CA ALA A 321 -4.45 0.19 -3.72
C ALA A 321 -4.01 1.59 -4.19
N ARG A 322 -2.72 1.91 -4.05
CA ARG A 322 -2.13 3.14 -4.61
C ARG A 322 -1.27 2.91 -5.84
N ALA A 323 -0.90 1.66 -6.11
CA ALA A 323 -0.18 1.28 -7.31
C ALA A 323 -0.46 -0.18 -7.67
N ALA A 324 -0.33 -0.49 -8.96
CA ALA A 324 -0.30 -1.86 -9.44
C ALA A 324 0.71 -2.00 -10.58
N THR A 325 1.16 -3.23 -10.80
CA THR A 325 2.06 -3.62 -11.87
C THR A 325 1.49 -4.83 -12.59
N PHE A 326 1.55 -4.81 -13.91
CA PHE A 326 1.19 -5.94 -14.76
C PHE A 326 2.24 -6.10 -15.86
N GLN A 327 2.30 -7.28 -16.47
CA GLN A 327 3.19 -7.56 -17.59
C GLN A 327 2.37 -7.69 -18.87
N VAL A 328 2.88 -7.10 -19.93
CA VAL A 328 2.36 -7.27 -21.29
C VAL A 328 3.11 -8.44 -21.89
N VAL A 329 2.39 -9.51 -22.20
CA VAL A 329 2.97 -10.76 -22.72
C VAL A 329 2.35 -11.09 -24.06
N GLN A 330 3.15 -11.74 -24.90
CA GLN A 330 2.77 -12.24 -26.23
C GLN A 330 2.15 -11.19 -27.17
N GLU A 331 2.97 -10.56 -28.01
CA GLU A 331 2.46 -9.72 -29.10
C GLU A 331 2.27 -10.53 -30.39
N THR A 332 1.02 -10.57 -30.88
CA THR A 332 0.73 -11.06 -32.23
C THR A 332 0.61 -9.85 -33.16
N GLY A 333 1.27 -9.87 -34.33
CA GLY A 333 1.12 -8.82 -35.35
C GLY A 333 2.38 -8.04 -35.76
N GLY A 334 3.51 -8.19 -35.04
CA GLY A 334 4.81 -7.66 -35.46
C GLY A 334 5.06 -6.17 -35.17
N THR A 335 4.33 -5.60 -34.20
CA THR A 335 4.52 -4.24 -33.65
C THR A 335 4.36 -4.22 -32.13
N THR A 336 4.42 -3.04 -31.51
CA THR A 336 4.27 -2.84 -30.06
C THR A 336 2.82 -2.52 -29.66
N ALA A 337 2.40 -2.93 -28.48
CA ALA A 337 1.09 -2.64 -27.90
C ALA A 337 0.83 -1.15 -27.66
N LYS A 338 -0.45 -0.79 -27.68
CA LYS A 338 -0.98 0.52 -27.28
C LYS A 338 -2.00 0.30 -26.17
N ILE A 339 -1.75 0.87 -25.01
CA ILE A 339 -2.50 0.58 -23.79
C ILE A 339 -3.15 1.85 -23.28
N LEU A 340 -4.45 1.81 -23.02
CA LEU A 340 -5.15 2.83 -22.24
C LEU A 340 -5.40 2.29 -20.83
N LEU A 341 -4.93 3.04 -19.83
CA LEU A 341 -5.16 2.76 -18.42
C LEU A 341 -6.20 3.71 -17.85
N THR A 342 -7.18 3.14 -17.15
CA THR A 342 -8.19 3.87 -16.39
C THR A 342 -8.32 3.26 -15.00
N ALA A 343 -8.16 4.05 -13.94
CA ALA A 343 -8.34 3.61 -12.56
C ALA A 343 -9.68 4.11 -12.00
N PHE A 344 -10.29 3.32 -11.12
CA PHE A 344 -11.59 3.62 -10.50
C PHE A 344 -11.55 3.35 -9.00
N LYS A 345 -12.37 4.09 -8.26
CA LYS A 345 -12.64 3.87 -6.84
C LYS A 345 -14.13 3.70 -6.66
N ASN A 346 -14.60 2.47 -6.82
CA ASN A 346 -15.98 2.10 -6.53
C ASN A 346 -16.28 2.26 -5.04
N ALA A 347 -17.53 2.56 -4.69
CA ALA A 347 -17.95 2.60 -3.30
C ALA A 347 -17.71 1.28 -2.54
N ASP A 348 -17.61 1.35 -1.21
CA ASP A 348 -17.33 0.18 -0.40
C ASP A 348 -18.46 -0.86 -0.44
N ASN A 349 -18.12 -2.14 -0.24
CA ASN A 349 -19.08 -3.24 -0.25
C ASN A 349 -19.79 -3.34 1.12
N VAL A 350 -20.73 -2.45 1.37
CA VAL A 350 -21.51 -2.46 2.61
C VAL A 350 -22.59 -3.53 2.52
N SER A 351 -22.47 -4.58 3.33
CA SER A 351 -23.46 -5.66 3.43
C SER A 351 -23.74 -6.39 2.10
N GLY A 352 -22.71 -6.60 1.28
CA GLY A 352 -22.83 -7.34 0.01
C GLY A 352 -23.42 -6.52 -1.15
N SER A 353 -23.53 -5.20 -1.00
CA SER A 353 -24.07 -4.29 -2.01
C SER A 353 -23.33 -4.31 -3.36
N GLN A 354 -22.11 -4.84 -3.43
CA GLN A 354 -21.29 -4.88 -4.65
C GLN A 354 -20.67 -6.25 -4.94
N SER A 355 -21.10 -7.30 -4.24
CA SER A 355 -20.64 -8.68 -4.45
C SER A 355 -21.73 -9.55 -5.06
N GLY A 356 -21.36 -10.71 -5.59
CA GLY A 356 -22.26 -11.64 -6.26
C GLY A 356 -22.91 -10.98 -7.47
N THR A 357 -24.22 -11.15 -7.61
CA THR A 357 -25.02 -10.60 -8.73
C THR A 357 -25.05 -9.07 -8.81
N ASN A 358 -24.50 -8.36 -7.83
CA ASN A 358 -24.41 -6.89 -7.85
C ASN A 358 -23.04 -6.41 -8.34
N PHE A 359 -22.11 -7.32 -8.65
CA PHE A 359 -20.74 -6.93 -8.99
C PHE A 359 -20.69 -6.24 -10.35
N VAL A 360 -21.32 -6.80 -11.38
CA VAL A 360 -21.33 -6.19 -12.72
C VAL A 360 -22.18 -4.92 -12.74
N ASP A 361 -23.27 -4.86 -11.95
CA ASP A 361 -24.07 -3.64 -11.75
C ASP A 361 -23.22 -2.42 -11.35
N SER A 362 -22.15 -2.64 -10.58
CA SER A 362 -21.26 -1.57 -10.12
C SER A 362 -20.58 -0.80 -11.27
N TYR A 363 -20.48 -1.38 -12.47
CA TYR A 363 -19.75 -0.80 -13.60
C TYR A 363 -20.48 0.39 -14.20
N ALA A 364 -21.81 0.50 -13.99
CA ALA A 364 -22.61 1.62 -14.46
C ALA A 364 -22.20 2.97 -13.83
N ASN A 365 -21.51 2.95 -12.68
CA ASN A 365 -21.08 4.16 -11.96
C ASN A 365 -19.65 4.60 -12.29
N ASP A 366 -18.89 3.79 -13.05
CA ASP A 366 -17.45 3.98 -13.26
C ASP A 366 -17.07 5.36 -13.83
N ASP A 367 -17.92 5.97 -14.65
CA ASP A 367 -17.67 7.31 -15.20
C ASP A 367 -17.59 8.40 -14.12
N GLY A 368 -18.34 8.24 -13.03
CA GLY A 368 -18.31 9.14 -11.87
C GLY A 368 -17.24 8.77 -10.83
N GLU A 369 -16.66 7.58 -10.91
CA GLU A 369 -15.77 7.00 -9.90
C GLU A 369 -14.30 6.93 -10.36
N ARG A 370 -13.94 7.62 -11.45
CA ARG A 370 -12.57 7.64 -11.99
C ARG A 370 -11.59 8.29 -11.01
N VAL A 371 -10.45 7.63 -10.83
CA VAL A 371 -9.28 8.15 -10.10
C VAL A 371 -8.19 8.50 -11.10
N ALA A 372 -7.67 9.72 -11.02
CA ALA A 372 -6.58 10.14 -11.89
C ALA A 372 -5.28 9.38 -11.56
N ILE A 373 -4.67 8.78 -12.59
CA ILE A 373 -3.31 8.25 -12.48
C ILE A 373 -2.34 9.43 -12.36
N THR A 374 -1.50 9.41 -11.33
CA THR A 374 -0.61 10.52 -10.98
C THR A 374 0.40 10.77 -12.10
N ASN A 375 0.54 12.02 -12.52
CA ASN A 375 1.52 12.40 -13.54
C ASN A 375 2.95 12.05 -13.08
N GLY A 376 3.70 11.36 -13.93
CA GLY A 376 5.03 10.83 -13.62
C GLY A 376 5.08 9.51 -12.84
N SER A 377 3.94 8.94 -12.42
CA SER A 377 3.92 7.66 -11.68
C SER A 377 4.09 6.43 -12.55
N VAL A 378 3.90 6.56 -13.86
CA VAL A 378 3.88 5.42 -14.78
C VAL A 378 5.30 5.10 -15.21
N THR A 379 5.70 3.84 -15.10
CA THR A 379 6.98 3.35 -15.60
C THR A 379 6.77 2.15 -16.51
N VAL A 380 7.55 2.08 -17.59
CA VAL A 380 7.58 0.95 -18.51
C VAL A 380 9.00 0.40 -18.53
N LYS A 381 9.18 -0.82 -18.04
CA LYS A 381 10.48 -1.45 -17.81
C LYS A 381 10.53 -2.86 -18.36
N THR A 382 11.72 -3.35 -18.67
CA THR A 382 11.92 -4.78 -18.94
C THR A 382 11.73 -5.60 -17.65
N LEU A 383 11.62 -6.92 -17.77
CA LEU A 383 11.67 -7.83 -16.60
C LEU A 383 12.95 -7.67 -15.76
N ALA A 384 14.05 -7.20 -16.35
CA ALA A 384 15.30 -6.89 -15.66
C ALA A 384 15.32 -5.49 -14.99
N GLY A 385 14.21 -4.75 -15.05
CA GLY A 385 14.06 -3.42 -14.42
C GLY A 385 14.65 -2.26 -15.21
N VAL A 386 15.05 -2.47 -16.48
CA VAL A 386 15.60 -1.42 -17.35
C VAL A 386 14.46 -0.63 -17.99
N THR A 387 14.50 0.70 -17.90
CA THR A 387 13.52 1.59 -18.54
C THR A 387 13.49 1.39 -20.07
N ILE A 388 12.29 1.19 -20.62
CA ILE A 388 12.06 1.05 -22.05
C ILE A 388 11.84 2.45 -22.63
N SER A 389 12.88 3.00 -23.26
CA SER A 389 12.87 4.37 -23.80
C SER A 389 12.01 4.56 -25.05
N SER A 390 11.61 3.48 -25.72
CA SER A 390 10.68 3.53 -26.85
C SER A 390 9.22 3.73 -26.43
N ALA A 391 8.90 3.50 -25.15
CA ALA A 391 7.54 3.67 -24.66
C ALA A 391 7.25 5.16 -24.44
N VAL A 392 6.12 5.62 -24.96
CA VAL A 392 5.64 7.00 -24.80
C VAL A 392 4.42 6.99 -23.92
N ILE A 393 4.49 7.74 -22.82
CA ILE A 393 3.43 7.87 -21.81
C ILE A 393 2.75 9.23 -21.99
N THR A 394 1.44 9.22 -22.17
CA THR A 394 0.61 10.41 -22.35
C THR A 394 -0.47 10.44 -21.27
N TYR A 395 -0.40 11.44 -20.39
CA TYR A 395 -1.40 11.68 -19.36
C TYR A 395 -2.53 12.55 -19.90
N ASN A 396 -3.76 12.05 -19.85
CA ASN A 396 -4.93 12.74 -20.37
C ASN A 396 -5.61 13.57 -19.28
N ALA A 397 -6.26 14.66 -19.67
CA ALA A 397 -6.98 15.55 -18.76
C ALA A 397 -8.14 14.87 -18.00
N ASN A 398 -8.64 13.74 -18.54
CA ASN A 398 -9.71 12.95 -17.92
C ASN A 398 -9.19 11.90 -16.91
N GLY A 399 -7.90 11.94 -16.54
CA GLY A 399 -7.28 11.04 -15.57
C GLY A 399 -6.76 9.72 -16.12
N THR A 400 -7.03 9.41 -17.40
CA THR A 400 -6.51 8.20 -18.07
C THR A 400 -5.06 8.38 -18.53
N VAL A 401 -4.37 7.27 -18.77
CA VAL A 401 -3.01 7.27 -19.33
C VAL A 401 -2.94 6.41 -20.58
N LEU A 402 -2.53 7.00 -21.69
CA LEU A 402 -2.21 6.29 -22.92
C LEU A 402 -0.72 5.98 -22.97
N ILE A 403 -0.38 4.71 -23.14
CA ILE A 403 0.98 4.21 -23.27
C ILE A 403 1.12 3.58 -24.66
N THR A 404 2.09 4.02 -25.44
CA THR A 404 2.37 3.48 -26.77
C THR A 404 3.81 3.03 -26.88
N GLY A 405 4.13 2.12 -27.82
CA GLY A 405 5.52 1.65 -27.97
C GLY A 405 5.93 0.63 -26.91
N VAL A 406 4.95 -0.05 -26.30
CA VAL A 406 5.17 -1.08 -25.28
C VAL A 406 5.51 -2.40 -25.99
N PRO A 407 6.71 -2.96 -25.81
CA PRO A 407 7.04 -4.26 -26.40
C PRO A 407 6.55 -5.43 -25.53
N THR A 408 6.56 -6.63 -26.12
CA THR A 408 6.43 -7.90 -25.38
C THR A 408 7.39 -7.97 -24.19
N ASP A 409 6.95 -8.59 -23.09
CA ASP A 409 7.65 -8.77 -21.80
C ASP A 409 7.96 -7.45 -21.06
N ALA A 410 7.25 -6.37 -21.41
CA ALA A 410 7.31 -5.13 -20.65
C ALA A 410 6.49 -5.24 -19.36
N GLN A 411 7.04 -4.71 -18.27
CA GLN A 411 6.35 -4.44 -17.02
C GLN A 411 5.89 -2.99 -17.00
N ILE A 412 4.60 -2.79 -16.74
CA ILE A 412 4.01 -1.47 -16.57
C ILE A 412 3.60 -1.34 -15.12
N THR A 413 4.15 -0.33 -14.45
CA THR A 413 3.70 0.10 -13.11
C THR A 413 3.01 1.44 -13.26
N TYR A 414 1.89 1.63 -12.57
CA TYR A 414 1.23 2.93 -12.43
C TYR A 414 0.88 3.18 -10.97
N GLY A 415 0.65 4.45 -10.61
CA GLY A 415 0.18 4.83 -9.28
C GLY A 415 -0.78 6.01 -9.28
N THR A 416 -1.61 6.07 -8.24
CA THR A 416 -2.61 7.09 -7.97
C THR A 416 -2.30 7.83 -6.66
N ALA A 417 -2.75 9.07 -6.52
CA ALA A 417 -2.53 9.86 -5.30
C ALA A 417 -3.44 9.43 -4.15
N THR A 418 -4.65 8.96 -4.49
CA THR A 418 -5.63 8.38 -3.58
C THR A 418 -5.82 6.91 -3.94
N ASP A 419 -6.49 6.16 -3.07
CA ASP A 419 -6.75 4.76 -3.30
C ASP A 419 -7.67 4.55 -4.52
N HIS A 420 -7.38 3.51 -5.30
CA HIS A 420 -8.25 2.95 -6.33
C HIS A 420 -8.44 1.47 -6.04
N ASN A 421 -9.59 0.90 -6.41
CA ASN A 421 -9.91 -0.51 -6.18
C ASN A 421 -10.20 -1.27 -7.47
N ARG A 422 -10.07 -0.62 -8.62
CA ARG A 422 -10.17 -1.25 -9.93
C ARG A 422 -9.29 -0.54 -10.95
N VAL A 423 -8.76 -1.29 -11.90
CA VAL A 423 -8.12 -0.77 -13.10
C VAL A 423 -8.67 -1.45 -14.35
N MET A 424 -8.91 -0.67 -15.40
CA MET A 424 -9.15 -1.14 -16.75
C MET A 424 -7.88 -1.00 -17.56
N ILE A 425 -7.51 -2.09 -18.24
CA ILE A 425 -6.38 -2.15 -19.17
C ILE A 425 -6.95 -2.49 -20.54
N GLU A 426 -6.88 -1.53 -21.46
CA GLU A 426 -7.50 -1.65 -22.79
C GLU A 426 -6.46 -1.57 -23.89
N ASN A 427 -6.71 -2.24 -25.01
CA ASN A 427 -5.99 -1.98 -26.24
C ASN A 427 -6.53 -0.69 -26.89
N ALA A 428 -5.71 0.36 -26.90
CA ALA A 428 -6.06 1.66 -27.46
C ALA A 428 -5.95 1.72 -29.00
N GLY A 429 -5.83 0.57 -29.66
CA GLY A 429 -5.98 0.40 -31.10
C GLY A 429 -7.34 0.92 -31.59
N LEU A 430 -7.35 1.49 -32.80
CA LEU A 430 -8.59 1.94 -33.44
C LEU A 430 -9.17 0.78 -34.25
N LEU A 431 -10.47 0.48 -34.15
CA LEU A 431 -11.15 -0.54 -34.98
C LEU A 431 -11.03 -0.29 -36.50
N THR A 432 -10.77 0.95 -36.91
CA THR A 432 -10.52 1.30 -38.32
C THR A 432 -9.16 0.82 -38.83
N ALA A 433 -8.32 0.28 -37.94
CA ALA A 433 -7.18 -0.51 -38.28
C ALA A 433 -7.67 -1.74 -39.05
N LYS A 434 -7.58 -1.68 -40.37
CA LYS A 434 -8.01 -2.78 -41.25
C LYS A 434 -7.23 -4.05 -40.87
N ASN A 435 -7.77 -5.23 -41.14
CA ASN A 435 -7.02 -6.48 -41.11
C ASN A 435 -5.63 -6.29 -41.76
N GLY A 436 -4.56 -6.33 -40.96
CA GLY A 436 -3.18 -6.05 -41.38
C GLY A 436 -2.63 -4.64 -41.13
N ASP A 437 -3.36 -3.75 -40.44
CA ASP A 437 -2.85 -2.48 -39.91
C ASP A 437 -1.99 -2.75 -38.67
N LYS A 438 -0.70 -2.96 -38.94
CA LYS A 438 0.36 -3.18 -37.96
C LYS A 438 0.79 -1.88 -37.29
N THR A 439 -0.12 -1.01 -36.87
CA THR A 439 0.26 0.20 -36.10
C THR A 439 0.25 -0.03 -34.59
N HIS A 440 -0.16 -1.21 -34.17
CA HIS A 440 -0.21 -1.69 -32.78
C HIS A 440 -0.32 -3.21 -32.76
N ALA A 441 -0.03 -3.85 -31.63
CA ALA A 441 -0.16 -5.28 -31.47
C ALA A 441 -1.29 -5.66 -30.52
N ASP A 442 -1.85 -6.84 -30.77
CA ASP A 442 -2.66 -7.58 -29.80
C ASP A 442 -1.75 -8.10 -28.72
N PHE A 443 -2.24 -8.16 -27.48
CA PHE A 443 -1.44 -8.59 -26.35
C PHE A 443 -2.28 -9.35 -25.33
N ASP A 444 -1.59 -10.12 -24.51
CA ASP A 444 -2.15 -10.69 -23.29
C ASP A 444 -1.55 -9.97 -22.06
N ILE A 445 -2.21 -10.14 -20.93
CA ILE A 445 -1.69 -9.74 -19.62
C ILE A 445 -1.11 -10.98 -18.93
N GLY A 446 0.15 -10.89 -18.54
CA GLY A 446 0.83 -11.90 -17.74
C GLY A 446 1.27 -11.30 -16.42
N GLY A 447 1.18 -12.07 -15.32
CA GLY A 447 1.55 -11.61 -13.99
C GLY A 447 0.78 -10.38 -13.50
N PHE A 448 0.47 -10.31 -12.21
CA PHE A 448 -0.14 -9.13 -11.65
C PHE A 448 0.37 -8.90 -10.24
N LYS A 449 0.49 -7.63 -9.85
CA LYS A 449 0.94 -7.24 -8.53
C LYS A 449 0.23 -5.96 -8.11
N VAL A 450 -0.22 -5.88 -6.87
CA VAL A 450 -0.72 -4.64 -6.28
C VAL A 450 0.16 -4.23 -5.11
N LEU A 451 0.40 -2.93 -4.97
CA LEU A 451 1.03 -2.39 -3.77
C LEU A 451 -0.03 -2.31 -2.68
N GLN A 452 0.17 -3.04 -1.60
CA GLN A 452 -0.59 -2.86 -0.38
C GLN A 452 0.12 -1.87 0.52
N THR A 453 -0.67 -0.97 1.10
CA THR A 453 -0.19 0.02 2.07
C THR A 453 -1.04 -0.08 3.31
N SER A 454 -0.40 -0.08 4.47
CA SER A 454 -1.06 -0.06 5.76
C SER A 454 -0.45 1.02 6.63
N THR A 455 -1.25 1.56 7.53
CA THR A 455 -0.79 2.50 8.54
C THR A 455 -1.23 1.98 9.90
N SER A 456 -0.48 2.32 10.94
CA SER A 456 -0.90 1.98 12.30
C SER A 456 -2.27 2.57 12.58
N ALA A 457 -3.17 1.75 13.12
CA ALA A 457 -4.48 2.21 13.58
C ALA A 457 -4.36 3.09 14.84
N THR A 458 -3.30 2.85 15.64
CA THR A 458 -2.94 3.65 16.81
C THR A 458 -1.74 4.53 16.46
N GLU A 459 -1.86 5.81 16.72
CA GLU A 459 -0.80 6.79 16.52
C GLU A 459 0.41 6.51 17.47
N ILE A 460 1.63 6.91 17.09
CA ILE A 460 2.88 6.56 17.81
C ILE A 460 3.54 7.78 18.47
N GLY A 461 3.00 8.97 18.29
CA GLY A 461 3.46 10.20 18.91
C GLY A 461 2.78 10.54 20.24
N SER A 462 1.86 9.72 20.75
CA SER A 462 1.12 9.95 22.01
C SER A 462 1.94 9.77 23.26
#